data_AF-A0A9Q4L7Q3-F1
#
_entry.id   AF-A0A9Q4L7Q3-F1
#
_cell.length_a   1.000
_cell.length_b   1.000
_cell.length_c   1.000
_cell.angle_alpha   90.00
_cell.angle_beta   90.00
_cell.angle_gamma   90.00
#
_symmetry.space_group_name_H-M   'P 1'
#
loop_
_entity.id
_entity.type
_entity.pdbx_description
1 polymer ?
#
loop_
_entity_poly.entity_id
_entity_poly.type
_entity_poly.pdbx_seq_one_letter_code
_entity_poly.pdbx_strand_id
1 'polypeptide(L)'
;MADDKDSERPTHSEPDEEAIDEPTTSSAQEADETAWMMKEGVTIGLIAIGATLLLALGLLQGTGRVDVLAPIADTGLGQWAAFAVLVLVAIAVFAWSRTGV
;
A
#
# COMPACT_ATOMS: atom_id res chain seq x y z
N MET A 1 -14.29 -19.17 -43.87
CA MET A 1 -14.26 -19.76 -42.52
C MET A 1 -13.13 -19.06 -41.79
N ALA A 2 -13.47 -18.06 -40.98
CA ALA A 2 -12.56 -17.39 -40.07
C ALA A 2 -12.99 -17.76 -38.65
N ASP A 3 -12.01 -18.05 -37.82
CA ASP A 3 -12.07 -18.77 -36.55
C ASP A 3 -12.72 -17.91 -35.44
N ASP A 4 -13.76 -18.44 -34.78
CA ASP A 4 -14.59 -17.78 -33.75
C ASP A 4 -13.88 -17.66 -32.38
N LYS A 5 -12.56 -17.50 -32.34
CA LYS A 5 -11.77 -17.62 -31.09
C LYS A 5 -11.09 -16.33 -30.61
N ASP A 6 -11.44 -15.18 -31.17
CA ASP A 6 -10.84 -13.88 -30.82
C ASP A 6 -11.72 -12.97 -29.95
N SER A 7 -12.87 -13.43 -29.45
CA SER A 7 -13.83 -12.60 -28.69
C SER A 7 -13.65 -12.56 -27.17
N GLU A 8 -12.61 -13.22 -26.61
CA GLU A 8 -12.44 -13.37 -25.16
C GLU A 8 -11.15 -12.74 -24.62
N ARG A 9 -10.76 -11.58 -25.15
CA ARG A 9 -9.90 -10.68 -24.37
C ARG A 9 -10.83 -9.79 -23.54
N PRO A 10 -10.79 -9.82 -22.19
CA PRO A 10 -11.41 -8.78 -21.39
C PRO A 10 -10.62 -7.50 -21.68
N THR A 11 -11.11 -6.70 -22.62
CA THR A 11 -10.37 -5.52 -23.10
C THR A 11 -10.44 -4.36 -22.14
N HIS A 12 -11.35 -4.37 -21.17
CA HIS A 12 -11.48 -3.29 -20.21
C HIS A 12 -11.92 -3.87 -18.87
N SER A 13 -11.13 -3.62 -17.81
CA SER A 13 -11.67 -3.55 -16.47
C SER A 13 -12.87 -2.60 -16.52
N GLU A 14 -14.01 -3.01 -15.97
CA GLU A 14 -15.16 -2.11 -15.83
C GLU A 14 -14.65 -0.81 -15.20
N PRO A 15 -15.03 0.36 -15.75
CA PRO A 15 -14.65 1.63 -15.13
C PRO A 15 -15.13 1.58 -13.68
N ASP A 16 -14.26 1.95 -12.73
CA ASP A 16 -14.63 2.07 -11.32
C ASP A 16 -15.99 2.78 -11.25
N GLU A 17 -16.97 2.19 -10.56
CA GLU A 17 -18.30 2.79 -10.39
C GLU A 17 -18.23 4.12 -9.61
N GLU A 18 -17.06 4.48 -9.08
CA GLU A 18 -16.72 5.79 -8.50
C GLU A 18 -16.16 6.81 -9.52
N ALA A 19 -15.97 6.43 -10.79
CA ALA A 19 -15.58 7.37 -11.84
C ALA A 19 -16.75 8.32 -12.14
N ILE A 20 -16.58 9.56 -11.70
CA ILE A 20 -17.59 10.62 -11.69
C ILE A 20 -18.09 10.87 -13.12
N ASP A 21 -19.41 10.73 -13.31
CA ASP A 21 -20.13 10.69 -14.60
C ASP A 21 -20.11 12.00 -15.42
N GLU A 22 -19.50 13.10 -14.94
CA GLU A 22 -19.60 14.42 -15.58
C GLU A 22 -18.30 15.24 -15.52
N PRO A 23 -17.92 16.01 -16.57
CA PRO A 23 -16.74 16.87 -16.52
C PRO A 23 -16.80 17.86 -15.35
N THR A 24 -15.67 18.14 -14.70
CA THR A 24 -15.57 19.16 -13.65
C THR A 24 -15.93 20.53 -14.23
N THR A 25 -17.14 21.02 -13.94
CA THR A 25 -17.66 22.27 -14.52
C THR A 25 -17.50 23.47 -13.59
N SER A 26 -16.91 23.29 -12.40
CA SER A 26 -16.68 24.36 -11.43
C SER A 26 -15.34 24.26 -10.71
N SER A 27 -14.75 25.40 -10.40
CA SER A 27 -13.48 25.51 -9.65
C SER A 27 -13.53 24.94 -8.23
N ALA A 28 -14.72 24.85 -7.64
CA ALA A 28 -14.92 24.22 -6.33
C ALA A 28 -14.78 22.69 -6.42
N GLN A 29 -15.30 22.09 -7.49
CA GLN A 29 -15.26 20.64 -7.72
C GLN A 29 -13.82 20.17 -8.02
N GLU A 30 -13.06 20.95 -8.80
CA GLU A 30 -11.64 20.69 -9.05
C GLU A 30 -10.79 20.77 -7.77
N ALA A 31 -11.10 21.69 -6.85
CA ALA A 31 -10.37 21.85 -5.61
C ALA A 31 -10.59 20.67 -4.65
N ASP A 32 -11.83 20.19 -4.53
CA ASP A 32 -12.17 19.01 -3.72
C ASP A 32 -11.54 17.74 -4.30
N GLU A 33 -11.54 17.58 -5.62
CA GLU A 33 -10.91 16.44 -6.29
C GLU A 33 -9.38 16.45 -6.12
N THR A 34 -8.75 17.62 -6.27
CA THR A 34 -7.32 17.78 -6.03
C THR A 34 -6.96 17.45 -4.58
N ALA A 35 -7.77 17.89 -3.62
CA ALA A 35 -7.56 17.59 -2.21
C ALA A 35 -7.67 16.09 -1.91
N TRP A 36 -8.64 15.41 -2.52
CA TRP A 36 -8.81 13.96 -2.40
C TRP A 36 -7.63 13.20 -3.00
N MET A 37 -7.22 13.53 -4.24
CA MET A 37 -6.06 12.92 -4.90
C MET A 37 -4.77 13.12 -4.11
N MET A 38 -4.56 14.33 -3.56
CA MET A 38 -3.38 14.63 -2.77
C MET A 38 -3.36 13.84 -1.46
N LYS A 39 -4.51 13.73 -0.77
CA LYS A 39 -4.64 12.94 0.46
C LYS A 39 -4.37 11.45 0.22
N GLU A 40 -4.97 10.89 -0.83
CA GLU A 40 -4.80 9.47 -1.17
C GLU A 40 -3.37 9.18 -1.65
N GLY A 41 -2.83 10.03 -2.51
CA GLY A 41 -1.46 9.91 -3.02
C GLY A 41 -0.40 9.99 -1.90
N VAL A 42 -0.56 10.89 -0.94
CA VAL A 42 0.33 10.98 0.23
C VAL A 42 0.22 9.73 1.09
N THR A 43 -0.99 9.22 1.33
CA THR A 43 -1.23 8.02 2.14
C THR A 43 -0.53 6.81 1.53
N ILE A 44 -0.74 6.56 0.23
CA ILE A 44 -0.09 5.48 -0.52
C ILE A 44 1.44 5.63 -0.49
N GLY A 45 1.94 6.86 -0.71
CA GLY A 45 3.38 7.15 -0.69
C GLY A 45 4.03 6.81 0.65
N LEU A 46 3.42 7.22 1.76
CA LEU A 46 3.94 6.95 3.11
C LEU A 46 3.94 5.45 3.42
N ILE A 47 2.90 4.72 3.04
CA ILE A 47 2.82 3.27 3.20
C ILE A 47 3.93 2.58 2.40
N ALA A 48 4.14 2.97 1.14
CA ALA A 48 5.17 2.37 0.28
C ALA A 48 6.59 2.57 0.84
N ILE A 49 6.87 3.77 1.35
CA ILE A 49 8.13 4.08 2.04
C ILE A 49 8.26 3.20 3.28
N GLY A 50 7.22 3.15 4.13
CA GLY A 50 7.21 2.33 5.35
C GLY A 50 7.44 0.84 5.08
N ALA A 51 6.78 0.28 4.06
CA ALA A 51 6.93 -1.10 3.64
C ALA A 51 8.35 -1.40 3.14
N THR A 52 8.94 -0.48 2.37
CA THR A 52 10.32 -0.61 1.87
C THR A 52 11.32 -0.58 3.02
N LEU A 53 11.13 0.31 4.00
CA LEU A 53 11.97 0.36 5.19
C LEU A 53 11.85 -0.91 6.03
N LEU A 54 10.64 -1.44 6.23
CA LEU A 54 10.44 -2.71 6.94
C LEU A 54 11.13 -3.87 6.25
N LEU A 55 11.02 -3.95 4.92
CA LEU A 55 11.72 -4.95 4.13
C LEU A 55 13.25 -4.82 4.29
N ALA A 56 13.78 -3.60 4.17
CA ALA A 56 15.20 -3.33 4.33
C ALA A 56 15.70 -3.74 5.72
N LEU A 57 14.96 -3.43 6.78
CA LEU A 57 15.27 -3.84 8.15
C LEU A 57 15.25 -5.37 8.31
N GLY A 58 14.24 -6.04 7.76
CA GLY A 58 14.15 -7.51 7.80
C GLY A 58 15.31 -8.18 7.06
N LEU A 59 15.67 -7.67 5.88
CA LEU A 59 16.82 -8.16 5.12
C LEU A 59 18.13 -7.91 5.89
N LEU A 60 18.30 -6.73 6.47
CA LEU A 60 19.49 -6.37 7.23
C LEU A 60 19.67 -7.27 8.45
N GLN A 61 18.60 -7.49 9.23
CA GLN A 61 18.60 -8.43 10.36
C GLN A 61 18.86 -9.87 9.89
N GLY A 62 18.29 -10.27 8.74
CA GLY A 62 18.55 -11.57 8.13
C GLY A 62 20.01 -11.81 7.74
N THR A 63 20.81 -10.77 7.55
CA THR A 63 22.26 -10.92 7.31
C THR A 63 23.06 -11.29 8.56
N GLY A 64 22.48 -11.12 9.75
CA GLY A 64 23.17 -11.36 11.03
C GLY A 64 24.31 -10.38 11.35
N ARG A 65 24.45 -9.28 10.58
CA ARG A 65 25.49 -8.27 10.81
C ARG A 65 25.03 -7.11 11.68
N VAL A 66 23.71 -6.90 11.78
CA VAL A 66 23.11 -5.80 12.53
C VAL A 66 21.88 -6.32 13.26
N ASP A 67 21.89 -6.19 14.58
CA ASP A 67 20.78 -6.57 15.43
C ASP A 67 19.96 -5.32 15.81
N VAL A 68 19.14 -4.86 14.88
CA VAL A 68 18.31 -3.64 15.06
C VAL A 68 17.36 -3.78 16.25
N LEU A 69 16.89 -5.00 16.52
CA LEU A 69 15.93 -5.31 17.57
C LEU A 69 16.57 -5.89 18.83
N ALA A 70 17.91 -5.86 18.96
CA ALA A 70 18.60 -6.27 20.19
C ALA A 70 18.08 -5.58 21.46
N PRO A 71 17.72 -4.28 21.47
CA PRO A 71 17.16 -3.64 22.66
C PRO A 71 15.79 -4.19 23.10
N ILE A 72 15.09 -4.89 22.21
CA ILE A 72 13.76 -5.46 22.49
C ILE A 72 13.87 -6.93 22.92
N ALA A 73 14.82 -7.67 22.33
CA ALA A 73 15.04 -9.07 22.65
C ALA A 73 16.50 -9.49 22.43
N ASP A 74 17.04 -10.23 23.41
CA ASP A 74 18.44 -10.68 23.40
C ASP A 74 18.69 -11.93 22.54
N THR A 75 17.63 -12.60 22.10
CA THR A 75 17.73 -13.85 21.32
C THR A 75 17.27 -13.63 19.88
N GLY A 76 17.92 -14.30 18.92
CA GLY A 76 17.54 -14.19 17.50
C GLY A 76 16.08 -14.55 17.23
N LEU A 77 15.54 -15.58 17.91
CA LEU A 77 14.12 -15.93 17.80
C LEU A 77 13.22 -14.82 18.38
N GLY A 78 13.59 -14.25 19.53
CA GLY A 78 12.86 -13.13 20.13
C GLY A 78 12.86 -11.88 19.24
N GLN A 79 13.98 -11.59 18.57
CA GLN A 79 14.07 -10.49 17.60
C GLN A 79 13.20 -10.71 16.37
N TRP A 80 13.14 -11.94 15.85
CA TRP A 80 12.22 -12.28 14.76
C TRP A 80 10.75 -12.21 15.18
N ALA A 81 10.42 -12.59 16.41
CA ALA A 81 9.09 -12.40 16.95
C ALA A 81 8.72 -10.91 17.08
N ALA A 82 9.64 -10.08 17.58
CA ALA A 82 9.44 -8.63 17.65
C ALA A 82 9.28 -8.00 16.25
N PHE A 83 10.05 -8.45 15.27
CA PHE A 83 9.90 -8.02 13.88
C PHE A 83 8.53 -8.43 13.31
N ALA A 84 8.08 -9.66 13.57
CA ALA A 84 6.76 -10.11 13.13
C ALA A 84 5.63 -9.25 13.73
N VAL A 85 5.72 -8.88 15.01
CA VAL A 85 4.77 -7.95 15.64
C VAL A 85 4.80 -6.58 14.95
N LEU A 86 5.98 -6.05 14.65
CA LEU A 86 6.11 -4.78 13.93
C LEU A 86 5.46 -4.83 12.54
N VAL A 87 5.64 -5.93 11.80
CA VAL A 87 4.97 -6.15 10.52
C VAL A 87 3.45 -6.19 10.68
N LEU A 88 2.93 -6.88 11.70
CA LEU A 88 1.50 -6.93 11.98
C LEU A 88 0.94 -5.53 12.31
N VAL A 89 1.68 -4.72 13.06
CA VAL A 89 1.30 -3.32 13.33
C VAL A 89 1.24 -2.52 12.04
N ALA A 90 2.23 -2.66 11.16
CA ALA A 90 2.23 -1.97 9.88
C ALA A 90 1.05 -2.38 8.97
N ILE A 91 0.71 -3.67 8.95
CA ILE A 91 -0.47 -4.19 8.22
C ILE A 91 -1.75 -3.63 8.84
N ALA A 92 -1.85 -3.56 10.17
CA ALA A 92 -3.01 -3.01 10.85
C ALA A 92 -3.18 -1.50 10.53
N VAL A 93 -2.09 -0.73 10.53
CA VAL A 93 -2.10 0.69 10.12
C VAL A 93 -2.53 0.83 8.66
N PHE A 94 -2.03 -0.02 7.77
CA PHE A 94 -2.44 -0.05 6.37
C PHE A 94 -3.93 -0.38 6.19
N ALA A 95 -4.42 -1.41 6.87
CA ALA A 95 -5.84 -1.77 6.82
C ALA A 95 -6.73 -0.65 7.39
N TRP A 96 -6.28 -0.01 8.46
CA TRP A 96 -6.98 1.12 9.06
C TRP A 96 -6.98 2.34 8.14
N SER A 97 -5.88 2.66 7.47
CA SER A 97 -5.83 3.78 6.53
C SER A 97 -6.75 3.61 5.33
N ARG A 98 -7.14 2.37 4.99
CA ARG A 98 -8.10 2.08 3.91
C ARG A 98 -9.57 2.15 4.35
N THR A 99 -9.83 2.17 5.66
CA THR A 99 -11.20 2.23 6.22
C THR A 99 -11.54 3.58 6.86
N GLY A 100 -10.54 4.37 7.23
CA GLY A 100 -10.70 5.70 7.83
C GLY A 100 -10.49 6.87 6.87
N VAL A 101 -10.18 6.62 5.59
CA VAL A 101 -10.18 7.62 4.51
C VAL A 101 -11.51 7.56 3.78
#